data_AF-A0A917G9J0-F1
#
_entry.id   AF-A0A917G9J0-F1
#
_cell.length_a   1.000
_cell.length_b   1.000
_cell.length_c   1.000
_cell.angle_alpha   90.00
_cell.angle_beta   90.00
_cell.angle_gamma   90.00
#
_symmetry.space_group_name_H-M   'P 1'
#
loop_
_entity.id
_entity.type
_entity.pdbx_description
1 polymer ?
#
loop_
_entity_poly.entity_id
_entity_poly.type
_entity_poly.pdbx_seq_one_letter_code
_entity_poly.pdbx_strand_id
1 'polypeptide(L)'
;MQRVESLLAQGKMKEGFTQGLLLVEAGKASETLAQHIHVLHSLGFAQLPKASLGTKQYEENAAEQYAVLSPFYQFQHHQDYTQFGEMVEQSLAGDQEQQAAAYAMMGWYYAVTDEAPKAFVQWAEALKLQPNQAMYWGLFAQMLNDYGGHPLLALRLIEEAQLLDAANPRWPYIAHHIFIHLATATKNLNYVMGAQQTLQRTKALIREEQVPLKIAIAKCDDVLRQWESQLL
;
A
#
# COMPACT_ATOMS: atom_id res chain seq x y z
N MET A 1 18.13 12.87 14.98
CA MET A 1 16.73 13.31 14.82
C MET A 1 16.39 13.51 13.36
N GLN A 2 16.93 14.54 12.66
CA GLN A 2 16.69 14.79 11.22
C GLN A 2 16.89 13.57 10.30
N ARG A 3 17.87 12.71 10.62
CA ARG A 3 18.11 11.47 9.86
C ARG A 3 16.91 10.50 9.87
N VAL A 4 16.22 10.33 11.01
CA VAL A 4 15.11 9.37 11.12
C VAL A 4 13.86 9.88 10.43
N GLU A 5 13.54 11.16 10.61
CA GLU A 5 12.42 11.80 9.89
C GLU A 5 12.65 11.76 8.37
N SER A 6 13.90 11.90 7.92
CA SER A 6 14.27 11.72 6.52
C SER A 6 14.07 10.28 6.02
N LEU A 7 14.37 9.26 6.84
CA LEU A 7 14.09 7.86 6.48
C LEU A 7 12.59 7.63 6.26
N LEU A 8 11.74 8.13 7.16
CA LEU A 8 10.28 8.03 7.02
C LEU A 8 9.79 8.78 5.78
N ALA A 9 10.31 9.98 5.53
CA ALA A 9 9.98 10.77 4.34
C ALA A 9 10.45 10.14 3.02
N GLN A 10 11.41 9.22 3.08
CA GLN A 10 11.89 8.41 1.94
C GLN A 10 11.17 7.06 1.83
N GLY A 11 10.22 6.75 2.72
CA GLY A 11 9.51 5.47 2.73
C GLY A 11 10.31 4.29 3.29
N LYS A 12 11.44 4.55 3.94
CA LYS A 12 12.27 3.53 4.63
C LYS A 12 11.70 3.26 6.02
N MET A 13 10.47 2.76 6.06
CA MET A 13 9.67 2.69 7.28
C MET A 13 10.24 1.70 8.29
N LYS A 14 10.72 0.52 7.88
CA LYS A 14 11.37 -0.45 8.78
C LYS A 14 12.57 0.13 9.53
N GLU A 15 13.49 0.75 8.80
CA GLU A 15 14.69 1.37 9.37
C GLU A 15 14.32 2.58 10.24
N GLY A 16 13.46 3.46 9.71
CA GLY A 16 12.99 4.65 10.41
C GLY A 16 12.25 4.34 11.70
N PHE A 17 11.39 3.32 11.71
CA PHE A 17 10.67 2.88 12.91
C PHE A 17 11.65 2.35 13.98
N THR A 18 12.58 1.49 13.58
CA THR A 18 13.56 0.89 14.51
C THR A 18 14.44 1.97 15.16
N GLN A 19 14.98 2.89 14.37
CA GLN A 19 15.81 3.99 14.89
C GLN A 19 14.98 5.00 15.69
N GLY A 20 13.74 5.26 15.27
CA GLY A 20 12.82 6.15 15.97
C GLY A 20 12.45 5.64 17.35
N LEU A 21 12.16 4.34 17.48
CA LEU A 21 11.85 3.71 18.77
C LEU A 21 12.99 3.90 19.78
N LEU A 22 14.24 3.65 19.37
CA LEU A 22 15.43 3.88 20.21
C LEU A 22 15.57 5.34 20.67
N LEU A 23 15.21 6.30 19.81
CA LEU A 23 15.23 7.73 20.18
C LEU A 23 14.10 8.09 21.15
N VAL A 24 12.91 7.50 20.98
CA VAL A 24 11.78 7.70 21.89
C VAL A 24 12.11 7.17 23.28
N GLU A 25 12.61 5.94 23.38
CA GLU A 25 13.02 5.30 24.64
C GLU A 25 14.12 6.08 25.35
N ALA A 26 15.06 6.66 24.59
CA ALA A 26 16.12 7.49 25.15
C ALA A 26 15.70 8.92 25.52
N GLY A 27 14.44 9.31 25.30
CA GLY A 27 13.96 10.69 25.53
C GLY A 27 14.60 11.72 24.59
N LYS A 28 15.06 11.29 23.40
CA LYS A 28 15.81 12.09 22.42
C LYS A 28 15.04 12.29 21.10
N ALA A 29 13.79 11.84 21.01
CA ALA A 29 12.93 12.06 19.85
C ALA A 29 12.32 13.47 19.88
N SER A 30 12.10 14.08 18.71
CA SER A 30 11.17 15.21 18.59
C SER A 30 9.77 14.74 18.98
N GLU A 31 8.91 15.67 19.38
CA GLU A 31 7.50 15.38 19.65
C GLU A 31 6.82 14.73 18.43
N THR A 32 7.02 15.30 17.24
CA THR A 32 6.50 14.75 15.98
C THR A 32 6.98 13.33 15.71
N LEU A 33 8.28 13.04 15.89
CA LEU A 33 8.80 11.69 15.71
C LEU A 33 8.20 10.73 16.74
N ALA A 34 8.09 11.13 18.01
CA ALA A 34 7.47 10.31 19.03
C ALA A 34 6.01 9.99 18.71
N GLN A 35 5.23 10.96 18.22
CA GLN A 35 3.86 10.76 17.77
C GLN A 35 3.78 9.77 16.60
N HIS A 36 4.62 9.93 15.56
CA HIS A 36 4.67 8.98 14.45
C HIS A 36 4.98 7.55 14.90
N ILE A 37 5.98 7.37 15.78
CA ILE A 37 6.34 6.05 16.30
C ILE A 37 5.21 5.45 17.15
N HIS A 38 4.55 6.26 17.99
CA HIS A 38 3.41 5.81 18.77
C HIS A 38 2.24 5.35 17.89
N VAL A 39 1.91 6.13 16.85
CA VAL A 39 0.87 5.77 15.88
C VAL A 39 1.22 4.48 15.14
N LEU A 40 2.45 4.34 14.64
CA LEU A 40 2.88 3.10 13.98
C LEU A 40 2.79 1.89 14.91
N HIS A 41 3.19 2.05 16.17
CA HIS A 41 3.09 1.00 17.18
C HIS A 41 1.62 0.62 17.45
N SER A 42 0.72 1.60 17.63
CA SER A 42 -0.70 1.34 17.89
C SER A 42 -1.44 0.70 16.71
N LEU A 43 -0.98 0.99 15.48
CA LEU A 43 -1.49 0.40 14.25
C LEU A 43 -0.97 -1.00 13.95
N GLY A 44 -0.16 -1.57 14.84
CA GLY A 44 0.28 -2.95 14.72
C GLY A 44 1.51 -3.16 13.82
N PHE A 45 2.32 -2.12 13.58
CA PHE A 45 3.49 -2.19 12.70
C PHE A 45 4.42 -3.38 13.01
N ALA A 46 4.66 -3.65 14.30
CA ALA A 46 5.55 -4.71 14.75
C ALA A 46 4.95 -6.11 14.62
N GLN A 47 3.63 -6.20 14.48
CA GLN A 47 2.86 -7.44 14.40
C GLN A 47 2.62 -7.89 12.95
N LEU A 48 3.02 -7.07 11.97
CA LEU A 48 2.97 -7.44 10.56
C LEU A 48 3.80 -8.71 10.30
N PRO A 49 3.34 -9.61 9.42
CA PRO A 49 4.04 -10.87 9.17
C PRO A 49 5.41 -10.63 8.52
N LYS A 50 6.32 -11.59 8.69
CA LYS A 50 7.64 -11.56 8.07
C LYS A 50 7.58 -12.17 6.69
N ALA A 51 7.89 -11.38 5.68
CA ALA A 51 8.01 -11.83 4.30
C ALA A 51 9.44 -12.29 3.97
N SER A 52 9.55 -13.20 3.00
CA SER A 52 10.82 -13.66 2.43
C SER A 52 10.80 -13.52 0.91
N LEU A 53 11.95 -13.19 0.34
CA LEU A 53 12.13 -13.10 -1.11
C LEU A 53 12.14 -14.48 -1.77
N GLY A 54 11.87 -14.52 -3.08
CA GLY A 54 12.01 -15.73 -3.90
C GLY A 54 10.70 -16.40 -4.30
N THR A 55 9.56 -15.96 -3.76
CA THR A 55 8.23 -16.38 -4.23
C THR A 55 7.94 -15.76 -5.59
N LYS A 56 7.40 -16.55 -6.53
CA LYS A 56 6.88 -16.04 -7.80
C LYS A 56 5.67 -15.15 -7.54
N GLN A 57 5.75 -13.91 -7.99
CA GLN A 57 4.75 -12.89 -7.76
C GLN A 57 3.57 -13.03 -8.75
N TYR A 58 2.39 -12.60 -8.33
CA TYR A 58 1.26 -12.42 -9.24
C TYR A 58 1.51 -11.26 -10.19
N GLU A 59 1.16 -11.44 -11.45
CA GLU A 59 1.32 -10.43 -12.48
C GLU A 59 0.01 -9.69 -12.72
N GLU A 60 0.08 -8.37 -12.67
CA GLU A 60 -1.01 -7.49 -13.09
C GLU A 60 -1.09 -7.48 -14.62
N ASN A 61 -2.29 -7.70 -15.17
CA ASN A 61 -2.52 -7.67 -16.61
C ASN A 61 -2.63 -6.23 -17.17
N ALA A 62 -2.81 -6.10 -18.48
CA ALA A 62 -2.96 -4.81 -19.16
C ALA A 62 -4.19 -3.99 -18.71
N ALA A 63 -5.19 -4.66 -18.13
CA ALA A 63 -6.39 -4.03 -17.56
C ALA A 63 -6.23 -3.68 -16.07
N GLU A 64 -5.01 -3.77 -15.52
CA GLU A 64 -4.69 -3.47 -14.13
C GLU A 64 -5.34 -4.43 -13.12
N GLN A 65 -5.51 -5.68 -13.55
CA GLN A 65 -6.21 -6.71 -12.80
C GLN A 65 -5.29 -7.90 -12.53
N TYR A 66 -5.44 -8.48 -11.35
CA TYR A 66 -4.80 -9.74 -10.97
C TYR A 66 -5.76 -10.91 -11.19
N ALA A 67 -5.34 -11.94 -11.92
CA ALA A 67 -6.21 -13.08 -12.25
C ALA A 67 -6.83 -13.75 -11.01
N VAL A 68 -6.07 -13.83 -9.91
CA VAL A 68 -6.50 -14.42 -8.64
C VAL A 68 -7.66 -13.65 -7.97
N LEU A 69 -7.89 -12.39 -8.35
CA LEU A 69 -8.98 -11.54 -7.86
C LEU A 69 -10.11 -11.37 -8.90
N SER A 70 -10.09 -12.15 -9.99
CA SER A 70 -11.10 -12.07 -11.06
C SER A 70 -12.55 -12.15 -10.61
N PRO A 71 -12.96 -12.97 -9.60
CA PRO A 71 -14.34 -12.97 -9.15
C PRO A 71 -14.79 -11.61 -8.59
N PHE A 72 -13.90 -10.87 -7.92
CA PHE A 72 -14.21 -9.51 -7.46
C PHE A 72 -14.40 -8.54 -8.63
N TYR A 73 -13.54 -8.58 -9.64
CA TYR A 73 -13.71 -7.72 -10.82
C TYR A 73 -15.01 -8.03 -11.58
N GLN A 74 -15.36 -9.31 -11.72
CA GLN A 74 -16.63 -9.73 -12.30
C GLN A 74 -17.81 -9.21 -11.47
N PHE A 75 -17.74 -9.31 -10.14
CA PHE A 75 -18.74 -8.74 -9.25
C PHE A 75 -18.89 -7.22 -9.42
N GLN A 76 -17.79 -6.46 -9.55
CA GLN A 76 -17.86 -5.02 -9.78
C GLN A 76 -18.60 -4.66 -11.09
N HIS A 77 -18.52 -5.51 -12.11
CA HIS A 77 -19.19 -5.29 -13.39
C HIS A 77 -20.65 -5.73 -13.40
N HIS A 78 -20.98 -6.85 -12.75
CA HIS A 78 -22.29 -7.50 -12.88
C HIS A 78 -23.18 -7.37 -11.63
N GLN A 79 -22.59 -7.04 -10.48
CA GLN A 79 -23.26 -6.97 -9.17
C GLN A 79 -24.02 -8.26 -8.79
N ASP A 80 -23.54 -9.42 -9.25
CA ASP A 80 -24.09 -10.72 -8.88
C ASP A 80 -23.55 -11.16 -7.51
N TYR A 81 -24.28 -10.79 -6.45
CA TYR A 81 -23.92 -11.09 -5.07
C TYR A 81 -23.93 -12.59 -4.76
N THR A 82 -24.84 -13.35 -5.39
CA THR A 82 -24.96 -14.80 -5.16
C THR A 82 -23.73 -15.50 -5.71
N GLN A 83 -23.40 -15.23 -6.98
CA GLN A 83 -22.21 -15.80 -7.61
C GLN A 83 -20.93 -15.39 -6.88
N PHE A 84 -20.82 -14.12 -6.47
CA PHE A 84 -19.66 -13.64 -5.70
C PHE A 84 -19.52 -14.38 -4.37
N GLY A 85 -20.62 -14.55 -3.62
CA GLY A 85 -20.64 -15.29 -2.36
C GLY A 85 -20.20 -16.75 -2.53
N GLU A 86 -20.76 -17.46 -3.51
CA GLU A 86 -20.39 -18.85 -3.83
C GLU A 86 -18.90 -19.00 -4.15
N MET A 87 -18.34 -18.07 -4.95
CA MET A 87 -16.92 -18.09 -5.31
C MET A 87 -16.01 -17.81 -4.11
N VAL A 88 -16.42 -16.91 -3.21
CA VAL A 88 -15.69 -16.65 -1.96
C VAL A 88 -15.72 -17.87 -1.05
N GLU A 89 -16.88 -18.49 -0.85
CA GLU A 89 -17.02 -19.70 -0.02
C GLU A 89 -16.19 -20.86 -0.57
N GLN A 90 -16.23 -21.09 -1.88
CA GLN A 90 -15.41 -22.11 -2.53
C GLN A 90 -13.91 -21.84 -2.33
N SER A 91 -13.48 -20.58 -2.45
CA SER A 91 -12.07 -20.19 -2.26
C SER A 91 -11.63 -20.35 -0.80
N LEU A 92 -12.50 -20.05 0.17
CA LEU A 92 -12.25 -20.26 1.59
C LEU A 92 -12.11 -21.75 1.96
N ALA A 93 -12.80 -22.65 1.25
CA ALA A 93 -12.67 -24.09 1.42
C ALA A 93 -11.41 -24.69 0.75
N GLY A 94 -10.68 -23.87 0.00
CA GLY A 94 -9.49 -24.25 -0.75
C GLY A 94 -8.20 -24.28 0.08
N ASP A 95 -7.07 -24.29 -0.63
CA ASP A 95 -5.74 -24.18 -0.01
C ASP A 95 -5.45 -22.75 0.50
N GLN A 96 -4.28 -22.54 1.11
CA GLN A 96 -3.90 -21.24 1.68
C GLN A 96 -3.80 -20.12 0.63
N GLU A 97 -3.48 -20.46 -0.63
CA GLU A 97 -3.44 -19.48 -1.72
C GLU A 97 -4.84 -19.01 -2.08
N GLN A 98 -5.77 -19.96 -2.23
CA GLN A 98 -7.18 -19.68 -2.50
C GLN A 98 -7.83 -18.93 -1.33
N GLN A 99 -7.53 -19.31 -0.09
CA GLN A 99 -8.03 -18.61 1.10
C GLN A 99 -7.54 -17.16 1.16
N ALA A 100 -6.25 -16.92 0.91
CA ALA A 100 -5.70 -15.56 0.89
C ALA A 100 -6.36 -14.69 -0.20
N ALA A 101 -6.62 -15.27 -1.38
CA ALA A 101 -7.37 -14.59 -2.43
C ALA A 101 -8.81 -14.27 -2.00
N ALA A 102 -9.50 -15.21 -1.35
CA ALA A 102 -10.85 -15.00 -0.82
C ALA A 102 -10.89 -13.82 0.16
N TYR A 103 -9.96 -13.79 1.12
CA TYR A 103 -9.83 -12.70 2.06
C TYR A 103 -9.52 -11.36 1.36
N ALA A 104 -8.64 -11.33 0.36
CA ALA A 104 -8.40 -10.11 -0.41
C ALA A 104 -9.65 -9.63 -1.18
N MET A 105 -10.42 -10.54 -1.78
CA MET A 105 -11.68 -10.20 -2.45
C MET A 105 -12.71 -9.63 -1.47
N MET A 106 -12.87 -10.25 -0.29
CA MET A 106 -13.72 -9.72 0.78
C MET A 106 -13.20 -8.37 1.29
N GLY A 107 -11.89 -8.19 1.38
CA GLY A 107 -11.25 -6.93 1.75
C GLY A 107 -11.62 -5.81 0.80
N TRP A 108 -11.57 -6.06 -0.50
CA TRP A 108 -12.04 -5.10 -1.50
C TRP A 108 -13.54 -4.85 -1.43
N TYR A 109 -14.35 -5.91 -1.31
CA TYR A 109 -15.79 -5.80 -1.16
C TYR A 109 -16.16 -4.86 0.00
N TYR A 110 -15.62 -5.11 1.20
CA TYR A 110 -15.89 -4.27 2.36
C TYR A 110 -15.38 -2.83 2.19
N ALA A 111 -14.26 -2.62 1.50
CA ALA A 111 -13.76 -1.26 1.24
C ALA A 111 -14.74 -0.47 0.36
N VAL A 112 -15.21 -1.08 -0.74
CA VAL A 112 -16.13 -0.40 -1.68
C VAL A 112 -17.55 -0.24 -1.13
N THR A 113 -17.92 -0.99 -0.09
CA THR A 113 -19.20 -0.84 0.63
C THR A 113 -19.09 -0.01 1.91
N ASP A 114 -18.03 0.78 2.06
CA ASP A 114 -17.80 1.70 3.20
C ASP A 114 -17.67 1.01 4.58
N GLU A 115 -17.17 -0.23 4.57
CA GLU A 115 -16.91 -1.04 5.77
C GLU A 115 -15.40 -1.21 6.01
N ALA A 116 -14.64 -0.10 5.95
CA ALA A 116 -13.18 -0.09 6.06
C ALA A 116 -12.59 -0.88 7.25
N PRO A 117 -13.18 -0.88 8.46
CA PRO A 117 -12.68 -1.73 9.56
C PRO A 117 -12.75 -3.23 9.25
N LYS A 118 -13.79 -3.68 8.54
CA LYS A 118 -13.89 -5.08 8.10
C LYS A 118 -12.89 -5.37 6.99
N ALA A 119 -12.74 -4.45 6.04
CA ALA A 119 -11.75 -4.55 4.98
C ALA A 119 -10.34 -4.76 5.53
N PHE A 120 -9.97 -3.96 6.54
CA PHE A 120 -8.69 -4.08 7.24
C PHE A 120 -8.43 -5.51 7.76
N VAL A 121 -9.44 -6.09 8.43
CA VAL A 121 -9.33 -7.45 8.98
C VAL A 121 -9.09 -8.47 7.87
N GLN A 122 -9.85 -8.40 6.76
CA GLN A 122 -9.69 -9.35 5.68
C GLN A 122 -8.31 -9.24 5.00
N TRP A 123 -7.82 -8.03 4.76
CA TRP A 123 -6.47 -7.83 4.22
C TRP A 123 -5.38 -8.34 5.16
N ALA A 124 -5.55 -8.16 6.46
CA ALA A 124 -4.63 -8.70 7.45
C ALA A 124 -4.59 -10.24 7.42
N GLU A 125 -5.73 -10.92 7.24
CA GLU A 125 -5.77 -12.38 7.08
C GLU A 125 -5.12 -12.85 5.77
N ALA A 126 -5.38 -12.17 4.64
CA ALA A 126 -4.72 -12.47 3.38
C ALA A 126 -3.19 -12.39 3.50
N LEU A 127 -2.68 -11.35 4.16
CA LEU A 127 -1.25 -11.19 4.43
C LEU A 127 -0.66 -12.24 5.36
N LYS A 128 -1.40 -12.67 6.38
CA LYS A 128 -0.93 -13.74 7.29
C LYS A 128 -0.74 -15.06 6.56
N LEU A 129 -1.65 -15.38 5.65
CA LEU A 129 -1.60 -16.62 4.87
C LEU A 129 -0.52 -16.60 3.79
N GLN A 130 -0.38 -15.47 3.08
CA GLN A 130 0.54 -15.34 1.95
C GLN A 130 1.45 -14.11 2.09
N PRO A 131 2.34 -14.06 3.10
CA PRO A 131 3.17 -12.89 3.37
C PRO A 131 4.24 -12.64 2.31
N ASN A 132 4.53 -13.60 1.43
CA ASN A 132 5.56 -13.44 0.39
C ASN A 132 5.01 -12.92 -0.94
N GLN A 133 3.69 -12.71 -1.04
CA GLN A 133 3.04 -12.16 -2.23
C GLN A 133 2.88 -10.64 -2.10
N ALA A 134 3.68 -9.90 -2.88
CA ALA A 134 3.70 -8.43 -2.90
C ALA A 134 2.33 -7.82 -3.18
N MET A 135 1.51 -8.50 -3.99
CA MET A 135 0.16 -8.08 -4.33
C MET A 135 -0.68 -7.77 -3.08
N TYR A 136 -0.68 -8.65 -2.08
CA TYR A 136 -1.48 -8.44 -0.87
C TYR A 136 -0.98 -7.26 -0.05
N TRP A 137 0.34 -7.03 0.01
CA TRP A 137 0.91 -5.86 0.70
C TRP A 137 0.54 -4.55 0.01
N GLY A 138 0.70 -4.50 -1.30
CA GLY A 138 0.48 -3.29 -2.08
C GLY A 138 -1.00 -2.92 -2.19
N LEU A 139 -1.88 -3.90 -2.41
CA LEU A 139 -3.32 -3.64 -2.45
C LEU A 139 -3.88 -3.29 -1.06
N PHE A 140 -3.35 -3.84 0.02
CA PHE A 140 -3.71 -3.40 1.37
C PHE A 140 -3.24 -1.95 1.62
N ALA A 141 -2.03 -1.59 1.19
CA ALA A 141 -1.55 -0.21 1.26
C ALA A 141 -2.47 0.75 0.49
N GLN A 142 -2.90 0.35 -0.71
CA GLN A 142 -3.86 1.12 -1.51
C GLN A 142 -5.20 1.27 -0.79
N MET A 143 -5.76 0.17 -0.27
CA MET A 143 -7.02 0.20 0.48
C MET A 143 -6.94 1.19 1.65
N LEU A 144 -5.86 1.16 2.44
CA LEU A 144 -5.67 2.13 3.52
C LEU A 144 -5.59 3.56 3.01
N ASN A 145 -4.88 3.79 1.90
CA ASN A 145 -4.76 5.15 1.35
C ASN A 145 -6.10 5.70 0.86
N ASP A 146 -6.89 4.88 0.18
CA ASP A 146 -8.09 5.30 -0.54
C ASP A 146 -9.33 5.33 0.38
N TYR A 147 -9.37 4.50 1.42
CA TYR A 147 -10.55 4.30 2.28
C TYR A 147 -10.31 4.68 3.75
N GLY A 148 -9.48 5.71 4.01
CA GLY A 148 -9.40 6.35 5.32
C GLY A 148 -8.51 5.64 6.36
N GLY A 149 -7.63 4.75 5.93
CA GLY A 149 -6.56 4.20 6.75
C GLY A 149 -5.41 5.19 6.99
N HIS A 150 -4.57 4.91 7.98
CA HIS A 150 -3.48 5.82 8.32
C HIS A 150 -2.31 5.71 7.32
N PRO A 151 -1.85 6.81 6.71
CA PRO A 151 -0.89 6.75 5.60
C PRO A 151 0.51 6.30 6.00
N LEU A 152 0.92 6.46 7.26
CA LEU A 152 2.19 5.87 7.74
C LEU A 152 2.19 4.34 7.73
N LEU A 153 1.05 3.69 8.05
CA LEU A 153 0.94 2.24 7.92
C LEU A 153 0.91 1.84 6.44
N ALA A 154 0.21 2.60 5.59
CA ALA A 154 0.23 2.38 4.15
C ALA A 154 1.66 2.45 3.57
N LEU A 155 2.49 3.42 3.99
CA LEU A 155 3.92 3.49 3.62
C LEU A 155 4.68 2.23 4.04
N ARG A 156 4.40 1.70 5.23
CA ARG A 156 5.05 0.47 5.70
C ARG A 156 4.65 -0.74 4.84
N LEU A 157 3.38 -0.85 4.46
CA LEU A 157 2.89 -1.94 3.63
C LEU A 157 3.48 -1.84 2.21
N ILE A 158 3.49 -0.64 1.62
CA ILE A 158 4.02 -0.45 0.25
C ILE A 158 5.54 -0.63 0.19
N GLU A 159 6.28 -0.32 1.25
CA GLU A 159 7.71 -0.65 1.37
C GLU A 159 7.95 -2.16 1.22
N GLU A 160 7.08 -3.00 1.81
CA GLU A 160 7.19 -4.45 1.67
C GLU A 160 6.88 -4.92 0.25
N ALA A 161 5.82 -4.40 -0.36
CA ALA A 161 5.45 -4.75 -1.73
C ALA A 161 6.59 -4.42 -2.71
N GLN A 162 7.21 -3.24 -2.57
CA GLN A 162 8.34 -2.82 -3.39
C GLN A 162 9.61 -3.66 -3.17
N LEU A 163 9.78 -4.24 -1.98
CA LEU A 163 10.89 -5.15 -1.68
C LEU A 163 10.66 -6.51 -2.35
N LEU A 164 9.45 -7.05 -2.23
CA LEU A 164 9.09 -8.36 -2.76
C LEU A 164 8.98 -8.39 -4.30
N ASP A 165 8.56 -7.28 -4.90
CA ASP A 165 8.28 -7.17 -6.34
C ASP A 165 8.74 -5.82 -6.90
N ALA A 166 10.06 -5.63 -6.92
CA ALA A 166 10.67 -4.33 -7.23
C ALA A 166 10.43 -3.83 -8.66
N ALA A 167 10.03 -4.71 -9.59
CA ALA A 167 9.85 -4.42 -11.00
C ALA A 167 8.41 -4.01 -11.37
N ASN A 168 7.45 -4.19 -10.46
CA ASN A 168 6.06 -3.86 -10.73
C ASN A 168 5.81 -2.35 -10.54
N PRO A 169 5.37 -1.63 -11.58
CA PRO A 169 5.15 -0.18 -11.52
C PRO A 169 4.00 0.23 -10.60
N ARG A 170 3.07 -0.68 -10.27
CA ARG A 170 1.94 -0.40 -9.37
C ARG A 170 2.40 0.05 -7.99
N TRP A 171 3.47 -0.55 -7.46
CA TRP A 171 3.93 -0.27 -6.10
C TRP A 171 4.50 1.13 -5.91
N PRO A 172 5.45 1.61 -6.73
CA PRO A 172 5.87 3.01 -6.67
C PRO A 172 4.75 3.99 -7.05
N TYR A 173 3.79 3.60 -7.89
CA TYR A 173 2.62 4.44 -8.17
C TYR A 173 1.73 4.66 -6.93
N ILE A 174 1.42 3.58 -6.19
CA ILE A 174 0.66 3.70 -4.94
C ILE A 174 1.46 4.48 -3.89
N ALA A 175 2.76 4.24 -3.78
CA ALA A 175 3.63 4.97 -2.85
C ALA A 175 3.61 6.48 -3.11
N HIS A 176 3.58 6.92 -4.37
CA HIS A 176 3.43 8.32 -4.74
C HIS A 176 2.19 8.96 -4.11
N HIS A 177 1.01 8.33 -4.25
CA HIS A 177 -0.23 8.84 -3.69
C HIS A 177 -0.21 8.91 -2.16
N ILE A 178 0.37 7.90 -1.50
CA ILE A 178 0.54 7.91 -0.04
C ILE A 178 1.43 9.08 0.40
N PHE A 179 2.51 9.37 -0.33
CA PHE A 179 3.35 10.52 -0.04
C PHE A 179 2.64 11.86 -0.25
N ILE A 180 1.85 12.00 -1.31
CA ILE A 180 1.02 13.21 -1.52
C ILE A 180 0.00 13.38 -0.39
N HIS A 181 -0.63 12.30 0.06
CA HIS A 181 -1.53 12.33 1.20
C HIS A 181 -0.80 12.80 2.46
N LEU A 182 0.39 12.25 2.76
CA LEU A 182 1.22 12.70 3.90
C LEU A 182 1.64 14.16 3.78
N ALA A 183 2.08 14.61 2.62
CA ALA A 183 2.43 16.01 2.38
C ALA A 183 1.23 16.92 2.64
N THR A 184 0.04 16.52 2.18
CA THR A 184 -1.21 17.27 2.35
C THR A 184 -1.62 17.38 3.82
N ALA A 185 -1.61 16.24 4.52
CA ALA A 185 -2.07 16.11 5.91
C ALA A 185 -1.12 16.76 6.91
N THR A 186 0.20 16.65 6.67
CA THR A 186 1.22 17.13 7.62
C THR A 186 1.81 18.48 7.25
N LYS A 187 1.59 18.96 6.02
CA LYS A 187 2.30 20.11 5.44
C LYS A 187 3.84 19.95 5.44
N ASN A 188 4.33 18.71 5.54
CA ASN A 188 5.76 18.41 5.52
C ASN A 188 6.22 18.12 4.09
N LEU A 189 6.97 19.06 3.55
CA LEU A 189 7.43 19.09 2.17
C LEU A 189 8.47 18.01 1.86
N ASN A 190 9.09 17.42 2.89
CA ASN A 190 9.99 16.28 2.69
C ASN A 190 9.27 15.07 2.07
N TYR A 191 7.95 14.93 2.27
CA TYR A 191 7.17 13.88 1.61
C TYR A 191 6.96 14.14 0.11
N VAL A 192 7.01 15.40 -0.34
CA VAL A 192 6.92 15.73 -1.78
C VAL A 192 8.13 15.16 -2.54
N MET A 193 9.32 15.19 -1.93
CA MET A 193 10.51 14.55 -2.51
C MET A 193 10.32 13.03 -2.68
N GLY A 194 9.72 12.36 -1.69
CA GLY A 194 9.36 10.94 -1.79
C GLY A 194 8.34 10.67 -2.89
N ALA A 195 7.33 11.54 -3.01
CA ALA A 195 6.33 11.47 -4.08
C ALA A 195 6.96 11.62 -5.48
N GLN A 196 7.90 12.55 -5.66
CA GLN A 196 8.62 12.72 -6.93
C GLN A 196 9.46 11.48 -7.26
N GLN A 197 10.27 10.99 -6.32
CA GLN A 197 11.15 9.84 -6.53
C GLN A 197 10.39 8.59 -6.94
N THR A 198 9.29 8.30 -6.22
CA THR A 198 8.43 7.16 -6.54
C THR A 198 7.75 7.31 -7.89
N LEU A 199 7.25 8.49 -8.26
CA LEU A 199 6.67 8.70 -9.59
C LEU A 199 7.68 8.49 -10.72
N GLN A 200 8.92 8.95 -10.55
CA GLN A 200 9.99 8.68 -11.53
C GLN A 200 10.28 7.19 -11.66
N ARG A 201 10.31 6.47 -10.53
CA ARG A 201 10.46 5.01 -10.54
C ARG A 201 9.30 4.33 -11.27
N THR A 202 8.07 4.76 -11.05
CA THR A 202 6.89 4.26 -11.77
C THR A 202 7.05 4.42 -13.28
N LYS A 203 7.45 5.62 -13.74
CA LYS A 203 7.68 5.90 -15.17
C LYS A 203 8.77 5.03 -15.78
N ALA A 204 9.80 4.67 -15.02
CA ALA A 204 10.88 3.80 -15.48
C ALA A 204 10.47 2.32 -15.60
N LEU A 205 9.44 1.90 -14.87
CA LEU A 205 8.99 0.50 -14.79
C LEU A 205 7.74 0.20 -15.63
N ILE A 206 6.99 1.23 -16.02
CA ILE A 206 5.71 1.04 -16.70
C ILE A 206 5.87 0.31 -18.03
N ARG A 207 5.00 -0.67 -18.28
CA ARG A 207 5.00 -1.46 -19.52
C ARG A 207 4.12 -0.82 -20.58
N GLU A 208 4.36 -1.18 -21.84
CA GLU A 208 3.71 -0.53 -22.96
C GLU A 208 2.17 -0.69 -22.94
N GLU A 209 1.72 -1.87 -22.55
CA GLU A 209 0.32 -2.28 -22.52
C GLU A 209 -0.48 -1.68 -21.35
N GLN A 210 0.16 -1.09 -20.34
CA GLN A 210 -0.50 -0.50 -19.17
C GLN A 210 -1.00 0.93 -19.46
N VAL A 211 -1.87 1.06 -20.45
CA VAL A 211 -2.39 2.35 -20.94
C VAL A 211 -3.11 3.16 -19.84
N PRO A 212 -3.99 2.58 -19.00
CA PRO A 212 -4.70 3.38 -18.00
C PRO A 212 -3.74 3.97 -16.96
N LEU A 213 -2.70 3.21 -16.56
CA LEU A 213 -1.69 3.65 -15.61
C LEU A 213 -0.82 4.77 -16.19
N LYS A 214 -0.49 4.72 -17.49
CA LYS A 214 0.21 5.83 -18.18
C LYS A 214 -0.61 7.13 -18.10
N ILE A 215 -1.92 7.05 -18.30
CA ILE A 215 -2.82 8.21 -18.18
C ILE A 215 -2.87 8.71 -16.73
N ALA A 216 -2.93 7.80 -15.76
CA ALA A 216 -2.94 8.18 -14.34
C ALA A 216 -1.62 8.87 -13.91
N ILE A 217 -0.47 8.36 -14.35
CA ILE A 217 0.85 8.96 -14.10
C ILE A 217 0.95 10.38 -14.66
N ALA A 218 0.40 10.64 -15.85
CA ALA A 218 0.42 11.98 -16.44
C ALA A 218 -0.30 13.01 -15.54
N LYS A 219 -1.40 12.60 -14.88
CA LYS A 219 -2.11 13.46 -13.93
C LYS A 219 -1.30 13.74 -12.65
N CYS A 220 -0.50 12.77 -12.20
CA CYS A 220 0.38 12.95 -11.04
C CYS A 220 1.46 14.03 -11.26
N ASP A 221 1.96 14.18 -12.48
CA ASP A 221 2.92 15.25 -12.81
C ASP A 221 2.34 16.65 -12.60
N ASP A 222 1.08 16.84 -12.98
CA ASP A 222 0.40 18.12 -12.81
C ASP A 222 0.22 18.46 -11.31
N VAL A 223 -0.10 17.46 -10.49
CA VAL A 223 -0.21 17.62 -9.03
C VAL A 223 1.14 17.99 -8.41
N LEU A 224 2.23 17.33 -8.82
CA LEU A 224 3.56 17.67 -8.29
C LEU A 224 3.98 19.10 -8.64
N ARG A 225 3.74 19.55 -9.88
CA ARG A 225 4.03 20.93 -10.28
C ARG A 225 3.25 21.96 -9.45
N GLN A 226 2.00 21.66 -9.09
CA GLN A 226 1.22 22.52 -8.21
C GLN A 226 1.85 22.62 -6.82
N TRP A 227 2.28 21.50 -6.24
CA TRP A 227 2.98 21.50 -4.95
C TRP A 227 4.33 22.23 -5.02
N GLU A 228 5.09 22.06 -6.09
CA GLU A 228 6.35 22.79 -6.33
C GLU A 228 6.13 24.30 -6.45
N SER A 229 5.03 24.74 -7.04
CA SER A 229 4.70 26.17 -7.12
C SER A 229 4.32 26.79 -5.77
N GLN A 230 3.91 25.98 -4.79
CA GLN A 230 3.63 26.44 -3.42
C GLN A 230 4.90 26.52 -2.56
N LEU A 231 6.02 25.97 -3.05
CA LEU A 231 7.32 25.95 -2.39
C LEU A 231 8.21 27.15 -2.74
N LEU A 232 7.94 27.81 -3.87
CA LEU A 232 8.66 28.96 -4.41
C LEU A 232 7.96 30.27 -4.04
#